data_AF-A0A975U119-F1
#
_entry.id   AF-A0A975U119-F1
#
_cell.length_a   1.000
_cell.length_b   1.000
_cell.length_c   1.000
_cell.angle_alpha   90.00
_cell.angle_beta   90.00
_cell.angle_gamma   90.00
#
_symmetry.space_group_name_H-M   'P 1'
#
loop_
_entity.id
_entity.type
_entity.pdbx_description
1 polymer ?
#
loop_
_entity_poly.entity_id
_entity_poly.type
_entity_poly.pdbx_seq_one_letter_code
_entity_poly.pdbx_strand_id
1 'polypeptide(L)'
;MSATARLDRRTLADLAERLKRARPETIRDVVALIDRLAVRGEADALIAPLRPRLALMRDLIRRPASFGRVLAHPFEELLVPPDAWRRGSLSVPRSVMPAAIAIATEALPEPARREIAARLAGASMDDAAAIQAVGAILWPAAAQRFAEIERSGLPPSLALPMRSAELRALLGGLGEVLKLASPLAALLSGTPRGTVHPWEQVERGLRAAAAEAAAISPECFARTGLILVRRFMASGPVVSLLREAAGRSAGDGAERRLAEALDCFLAELPSQMPDAETLALLPHPVQQAMVSEAVALVERAGQDIGTWQAERRDNLRAAETRLFAVVRRRVADCLSAELLAPLARLHAEGLAPGSGAGAIEALEAAARAAASMAASVRRLGPADDLALALRRAAETVAALAVSAPQGAPADRPGRTDLARLVEILAGPDAAERVLGPPR
;
A
#
# COMPACT_ATOMS: atom_id res chain seq x y z
N MET A 1 -33.25 27.00 -11.28
CA MET A 1 -32.01 26.62 -11.98
C MET A 1 -30.83 27.17 -11.19
N SER A 2 -30.26 26.39 -10.27
CA SER A 2 -29.03 26.81 -9.58
C SER A 2 -27.85 26.57 -10.53
N ALA A 3 -27.15 27.63 -10.90
CA ALA A 3 -25.88 27.54 -11.59
C ALA A 3 -24.89 26.86 -10.64
N THR A 4 -24.57 25.60 -10.89
CA THR A 4 -23.51 24.88 -10.17
C THR A 4 -22.20 25.61 -10.45
N ALA A 5 -21.70 26.36 -9.47
CA ALA A 5 -20.41 27.03 -9.59
C ALA A 5 -19.33 25.97 -9.80
N ARG A 6 -18.85 25.85 -11.05
CA ARG A 6 -17.69 25.01 -11.37
C ARG A 6 -16.47 25.66 -10.71
N LEU A 7 -15.78 24.90 -9.87
CA LEU A 7 -14.51 25.35 -9.33
C LEU A 7 -13.52 25.51 -10.48
N ASP A 8 -12.83 26.65 -10.55
CA ASP A 8 -11.83 26.85 -11.59
C ASP A 8 -10.65 25.87 -11.40
N ARG A 9 -10.00 25.48 -12.52
CA ARG A 9 -8.91 24.49 -12.50
C ARG A 9 -7.70 24.92 -11.66
N ARG A 10 -7.43 26.21 -11.55
CA ARG A 10 -6.31 26.76 -10.77
C ARG A 10 -6.61 26.65 -9.28
N THR A 11 -7.83 26.96 -8.86
CA THR A 11 -8.30 26.77 -7.48
C THR A 11 -8.23 25.29 -7.07
N LEU A 12 -8.62 24.37 -7.95
CA LEU A 12 -8.48 22.92 -7.69
C LEU A 12 -7.00 22.49 -7.59
N ALA A 13 -6.11 23.03 -8.42
CA ALA A 13 -4.69 22.75 -8.35
C ALA A 13 -4.05 23.28 -7.05
N ASP A 14 -4.38 24.51 -6.65
CA ASP A 14 -3.88 25.12 -5.41
C ASP A 14 -4.37 24.36 -4.18
N LEU A 15 -5.64 23.93 -4.17
CA LEU A 15 -6.20 23.11 -3.10
C LEU A 15 -5.53 21.73 -3.04
N ALA A 16 -5.28 21.10 -4.20
CA ALA A 16 -4.55 19.83 -4.26
C ALA A 16 -3.12 19.97 -3.70
N GLU A 17 -2.39 21.05 -4.02
CA GLU A 17 -1.06 21.31 -3.47
C GLU A 17 -1.07 21.54 -1.96
N ARG A 18 -2.07 22.25 -1.44
CA ARG A 18 -2.25 22.43 0.01
C ARG A 18 -2.54 21.09 0.70
N LEU A 19 -3.38 20.25 0.11
CA LEU A 19 -3.69 18.94 0.66
C LEU A 19 -2.50 17.97 0.63
N LYS A 20 -1.61 18.08 -0.36
CA LYS A 20 -0.38 17.28 -0.40
C LYS A 20 0.48 17.50 0.84
N ARG A 21 0.47 18.71 1.41
CA ARG A 21 1.24 19.09 2.61
C ARG A 21 0.42 19.06 3.91
N ALA A 22 -0.88 18.78 3.83
CA ALA A 22 -1.75 18.78 4.99
C ALA A 22 -1.41 17.63 5.96
N ARG A 23 -1.79 17.77 7.23
CA ARG A 23 -1.62 16.70 8.23
C ARG A 23 -2.56 15.52 7.94
N PRO A 24 -2.23 14.29 8.37
CA PRO A 24 -3.06 13.10 8.16
C PRO A 24 -4.54 13.28 8.57
N GLU A 25 -4.78 13.99 9.67
CA GLU A 25 -6.13 14.22 10.21
C GLU A 25 -6.96 15.07 9.26
N THR A 26 -6.37 16.15 8.71
CA THR A 26 -7.03 17.02 7.73
C THR A 26 -7.37 16.26 6.44
N ILE A 27 -6.47 15.39 5.99
CA ILE A 27 -6.69 14.57 4.79
C ILE A 27 -7.86 13.61 5.03
N ARG A 28 -7.91 12.95 6.19
CA ARG A 28 -9.02 12.08 6.56
C ARG A 28 -10.35 12.83 6.53
N ASP A 29 -10.41 14.02 7.12
CA ASP A 29 -11.64 14.79 7.22
C ASP A 29 -12.13 15.25 5.83
N VAL A 30 -11.21 15.67 4.95
CA VAL A 30 -11.51 16.04 3.56
C VAL A 30 -12.00 14.84 2.75
N VAL A 31 -11.37 13.67 2.90
CA VAL A 31 -11.80 12.44 2.23
C VAL A 31 -13.17 12.00 2.70
N ALA A 32 -13.43 12.07 4.01
CA ALA A 32 -14.73 11.75 4.59
C ALA A 32 -15.83 12.69 4.08
N LEU A 33 -15.51 13.97 3.84
CA LEU A 33 -16.43 14.92 3.24
C LEU A 33 -16.71 14.57 1.77
N ILE A 34 -15.68 14.28 0.97
CA ILE A 34 -15.82 13.95 -0.44
C ILE A 34 -16.60 12.64 -0.63
N ASP A 35 -16.37 11.66 0.24
CA ASP A 35 -17.09 10.38 0.20
C ASP A 35 -18.61 10.52 0.48
N ARG A 36 -19.06 11.65 1.06
CA ARG A 36 -20.49 11.95 1.27
C ARG A 36 -21.14 12.67 0.08
N LEU A 37 -20.38 13.08 -0.93
CA LEU A 37 -20.92 13.80 -2.09
C LEU A 37 -21.70 12.85 -3.01
N ALA A 38 -22.91 13.23 -3.40
CA ALA A 38 -23.72 12.48 -4.35
C ALA A 38 -23.10 12.39 -5.76
N VAL A 39 -22.31 13.41 -6.14
CA VAL A 39 -21.58 13.47 -7.42
C VAL A 39 -20.11 13.71 -7.12
N ARG A 40 -19.27 12.69 -7.33
CA ARG A 40 -17.84 12.72 -6.98
C ARG A 40 -16.92 13.30 -8.07
N GLY A 41 -17.41 13.55 -9.27
CA GLY A 41 -16.58 13.81 -10.48
C GLY A 41 -15.36 14.72 -10.27
N GLU A 42 -15.57 16.01 -9.98
CA GLU A 42 -14.47 16.98 -9.78
C GLU A 42 -13.72 16.75 -8.45
N ALA A 43 -14.40 16.22 -7.44
CA ALA A 43 -13.80 15.91 -6.14
C ALA A 43 -12.83 14.72 -6.20
N ASP A 44 -13.09 13.73 -7.06
CA ASP A 44 -12.16 12.61 -7.29
C ASP A 44 -10.88 13.08 -8.00
N ALA A 45 -10.95 14.14 -8.82
CA ALA A 45 -9.77 14.77 -9.41
C ALA A 45 -8.92 15.49 -8.36
N LEU A 46 -9.55 16.09 -7.34
CA LEU A 46 -8.86 16.69 -6.19
C LEU A 46 -8.12 15.63 -5.36
N ILE A 47 -8.74 14.45 -5.18
CA ILE A 47 -8.15 13.34 -4.43
C ILE A 47 -7.09 12.59 -5.23
N ALA A 48 -7.17 12.60 -6.57
CA ALA A 48 -6.29 11.78 -7.42
C ALA A 48 -4.79 11.91 -7.08
N PRO A 49 -4.22 13.12 -6.87
CA PRO A 49 -2.83 13.29 -6.46
C PRO A 49 -2.51 12.78 -5.05
N LEU A 50 -3.52 12.69 -4.17
CA LEU A 50 -3.37 12.21 -2.79
C LEU A 50 -3.52 10.69 -2.69
N ARG A 51 -3.96 10.00 -3.74
CA ARG A 51 -4.20 8.55 -3.73
C ARG A 51 -3.00 7.74 -3.25
N PRO A 52 -1.74 8.03 -3.64
CA PRO A 52 -0.58 7.34 -3.08
C PRO A 52 -0.58 7.47 -1.56
N ARG A 53 -0.65 8.70 -1.02
CA ARG A 53 -0.67 8.97 0.41
C ARG A 53 -1.87 8.34 1.14
N LEU A 54 -3.06 8.36 0.54
CA LEU A 54 -4.28 7.74 1.08
C LEU A 54 -4.24 6.21 1.10
N ALA A 55 -3.46 5.60 0.20
CA ALA A 55 -3.20 4.17 0.26
C ALA A 55 -2.36 3.81 1.49
N LEU A 56 -1.46 4.71 1.89
CA LEU A 56 -0.57 4.54 3.05
C LEU A 56 -1.26 4.85 4.38
N MET A 57 -2.25 5.73 4.36
CA MET A 57 -3.06 6.10 5.54
C MET A 57 -4.35 5.27 5.66
N ARG A 58 -4.46 4.15 4.96
CA ARG A 58 -5.72 3.41 4.84
C ARG A 58 -6.28 2.99 6.20
N ASP A 59 -5.43 2.57 7.13
CA ASP A 59 -5.85 2.14 8.48
C ASP A 59 -6.29 3.30 9.37
N LEU A 60 -5.89 4.54 9.03
CA LEU A 60 -6.31 5.75 9.73
C LEU A 60 -7.64 6.30 9.21
N ILE A 61 -8.08 5.84 8.03
CA ILE A 61 -9.27 6.35 7.35
C ILE A 61 -10.28 5.21 7.20
N ARG A 62 -11.27 5.18 8.10
CA ARG A 62 -12.45 4.31 7.96
C ARG A 62 -13.19 4.68 6.68
N ARG A 63 -13.07 3.84 5.64
CA ARG A 63 -13.72 4.08 4.35
C ARG A 63 -15.19 3.67 4.42
N PRO A 64 -16.14 4.55 4.08
CA PRO A 64 -17.55 4.18 4.02
C PRO A 64 -17.77 3.00 3.07
N ALA A 65 -18.56 2.03 3.51
CA ALA A 65 -19.00 0.96 2.64
C ALA A 65 -19.93 1.55 1.57
N SER A 66 -19.77 1.08 0.34
CA SER A 66 -20.64 1.48 -0.78
C SER A 66 -20.82 0.30 -1.71
N PHE A 67 -21.91 0.28 -2.47
CA PHE A 67 -22.20 -0.80 -3.41
C PHE A 67 -20.99 -1.14 -4.30
N GLY A 68 -20.38 -0.12 -4.91
CA GLY A 68 -19.21 -0.31 -5.77
C GLY A 68 -17.97 -0.81 -5.05
N ARG A 69 -17.73 -0.39 -3.80
CA ARG A 69 -16.59 -0.90 -3.00
C ARG A 69 -16.80 -2.34 -2.57
N VAL A 70 -18.03 -2.73 -2.18
CA VAL A 70 -18.34 -4.13 -1.86
C VAL A 70 -18.23 -5.00 -3.10
N LEU A 71 -18.77 -4.55 -4.24
CA LEU A 71 -18.64 -5.26 -5.52
C LEU A 71 -17.17 -5.51 -5.86
N ALA A 72 -16.33 -4.49 -5.70
CA ALA A 72 -14.91 -4.56 -6.05
C ALA A 72 -14.03 -5.27 -5.03
N HIS A 73 -14.49 -5.44 -3.78
CA HIS A 73 -13.66 -5.93 -2.67
C HIS A 73 -12.88 -7.22 -2.98
N PRO A 74 -13.48 -8.27 -3.59
CA PRO A 74 -12.76 -9.52 -3.88
C PRO A 74 -11.65 -9.37 -4.92
N PHE A 75 -11.72 -8.34 -5.76
CA PHE A 75 -10.80 -8.12 -6.87
C PHE A 75 -10.15 -6.73 -6.84
N GLU A 76 -10.15 -6.06 -5.69
CA GLU A 76 -9.63 -4.69 -5.57
C GLU A 76 -8.15 -4.62 -5.97
N GLU A 77 -7.39 -5.69 -5.68
CA GLU A 77 -5.98 -5.80 -6.04
C GLU A 77 -5.75 -5.85 -7.55
N LEU A 78 -6.77 -6.16 -8.36
CA LEU A 78 -6.68 -6.10 -9.82
C LEU A 78 -6.88 -4.69 -10.38
N LEU A 79 -7.40 -3.75 -9.58
CA LEU A 79 -7.75 -2.42 -10.05
C LEU A 79 -6.53 -1.52 -10.25
N VAL A 80 -6.29 -1.10 -11.49
CA VAL A 80 -5.19 -0.21 -11.89
C VAL A 80 -5.71 1.14 -12.44
N PRO A 81 -4.90 2.21 -12.39
CA PRO A 81 -5.19 3.43 -13.14
C PRO A 81 -5.40 3.15 -14.65
N PRO A 82 -6.30 3.87 -15.35
CA PRO A 82 -6.57 3.59 -16.77
C PRO A 82 -5.34 3.64 -17.68
N ASP A 83 -4.38 4.52 -17.40
CA ASP A 83 -3.12 4.72 -18.11
C ASP A 83 -2.09 3.58 -17.89
N ALA A 84 -2.19 2.90 -16.75
CA ALA A 84 -1.37 1.73 -16.43
C ALA A 84 -1.90 0.43 -17.05
N TRP A 85 -3.17 0.42 -17.49
CA TRP A 85 -3.77 -0.78 -18.06
C TRP A 85 -3.21 -1.10 -19.46
N ARG A 86 -3.12 -2.40 -19.75
CA ARG A 86 -2.69 -2.94 -21.04
C ARG A 86 -3.69 -4.00 -21.51
N ARG A 87 -3.95 -4.00 -22.82
CA ARG A 87 -4.80 -5.02 -23.45
C ARG A 87 -4.23 -6.42 -23.18
N GLY A 88 -5.10 -7.33 -22.76
CA GLY A 88 -4.72 -8.72 -22.45
C GLY A 88 -4.07 -8.90 -21.07
N SER A 89 -3.85 -7.82 -20.30
CA SER A 89 -3.41 -7.96 -18.90
C SER A 89 -4.53 -8.50 -18.00
N LEU A 90 -4.14 -9.13 -16.90
CA LEU A 90 -5.06 -9.62 -15.86
C LEU A 90 -5.63 -8.49 -14.98
N SER A 91 -5.01 -7.31 -15.02
CA SER A 91 -5.43 -6.10 -14.33
C SER A 91 -6.69 -5.49 -14.96
N VAL A 92 -7.46 -4.74 -14.17
CA VAL A 92 -8.72 -4.10 -14.56
C VAL A 92 -8.58 -2.58 -14.40
N PRO A 93 -8.80 -1.77 -15.45
CA PRO A 93 -8.71 -0.32 -15.30
C PRO A 93 -9.91 0.18 -14.50
N ARG A 94 -9.66 1.09 -13.54
CA ARG A 94 -10.71 1.68 -12.69
C ARG A 94 -11.84 2.36 -13.48
N SER A 95 -11.59 2.79 -14.72
CA SER A 95 -12.61 3.34 -15.62
C SER A 95 -13.72 2.35 -15.99
N VAL A 96 -13.52 1.04 -15.77
CA VAL A 96 -14.55 0.00 -15.95
C VAL A 96 -15.55 -0.04 -14.81
N MET A 97 -15.18 0.43 -13.61
CA MET A 97 -16.03 0.27 -12.41
C MET A 97 -17.42 0.88 -12.54
N PRO A 98 -17.63 2.09 -13.11
CA PRO A 98 -18.97 2.62 -13.30
C PRO A 98 -19.87 1.70 -14.14
N ALA A 99 -19.34 1.11 -15.21
CA ALA A 99 -20.08 0.17 -16.05
C ALA A 99 -20.37 -1.14 -15.30
N ALA A 100 -19.38 -1.70 -14.59
CA ALA A 100 -19.55 -2.90 -13.78
C ALA A 100 -20.61 -2.71 -12.67
N ILE A 101 -20.63 -1.52 -12.04
CA ILE A 101 -21.62 -1.17 -11.00
C ILE A 101 -23.02 -1.06 -11.59
N ALA A 102 -23.20 -0.38 -12.73
CA ALA A 102 -24.50 -0.26 -13.39
C ALA A 102 -25.06 -1.64 -13.74
N ILE A 103 -24.24 -2.48 -14.37
CA ILE A 103 -24.61 -3.85 -14.73
C ILE A 103 -24.99 -4.69 -13.51
N ALA A 104 -24.19 -4.65 -12.44
CA ALA A 104 -24.47 -5.39 -11.22
C ALA A 104 -25.73 -4.89 -10.49
N THR A 105 -26.03 -3.59 -10.59
CA THR A 105 -27.25 -3.00 -10.02
C THR A 105 -28.50 -3.45 -10.78
N GLU A 106 -28.43 -3.51 -12.11
CA GLU A 106 -29.52 -4.02 -12.97
C GLU A 106 -29.80 -5.51 -12.74
N ALA A 107 -28.77 -6.30 -12.37
CA ALA A 107 -28.91 -7.72 -12.07
C ALA A 107 -29.73 -8.00 -10.80
N LEU A 108 -29.86 -7.02 -9.90
CA LEU A 108 -30.53 -7.20 -8.62
C LEU A 108 -32.00 -6.78 -8.69
N PRO A 109 -32.92 -7.54 -8.09
CA PRO A 109 -34.30 -7.09 -7.93
C PRO A 109 -34.39 -5.92 -6.94
N GLU A 110 -35.41 -5.07 -7.08
CA GLU A 110 -35.59 -3.87 -6.24
C GLU A 110 -35.57 -4.14 -4.72
N PRO A 111 -36.20 -5.20 -4.19
CA PRO A 111 -36.11 -5.53 -2.76
C PRO A 111 -34.66 -5.76 -2.30
N ALA A 112 -33.85 -6.47 -3.08
CA ALA A 112 -32.44 -6.72 -2.76
C ALA A 112 -31.60 -5.44 -2.80
N ARG A 113 -31.88 -4.54 -3.76
CA ARG A 113 -31.22 -3.21 -3.80
C ARG A 113 -31.51 -2.39 -2.54
N ARG A 114 -32.77 -2.35 -2.09
CA ARG A 114 -33.16 -1.66 -0.87
C ARG A 114 -32.53 -2.27 0.37
N GLU A 115 -32.47 -3.60 0.45
CA GLU A 115 -31.80 -4.30 1.54
C GLU A 115 -30.31 -3.96 1.61
N ILE A 116 -29.61 -4.03 0.46
CA ILE A 116 -28.19 -3.68 0.38
C ILE A 116 -27.96 -2.23 0.79
N ALA A 117 -28.79 -1.28 0.30
CA ALA A 117 -28.68 0.12 0.67
C ALA A 117 -28.86 0.34 2.18
N ALA A 118 -29.82 -0.35 2.80
CA ALA A 118 -30.05 -0.29 4.24
C ALA A 118 -28.87 -0.85 5.05
N ARG A 119 -28.31 -1.99 4.64
CA ARG A 119 -27.14 -2.61 5.31
C ARG A 119 -25.88 -1.77 5.17
N LEU A 120 -25.71 -1.07 4.05
CA LEU A 120 -24.55 -0.20 3.83
C LEU A 120 -24.67 1.16 4.52
N ALA A 121 -25.87 1.56 4.94
CA ALA A 121 -26.08 2.82 5.63
C ALA A 121 -25.32 2.84 6.97
N GLY A 122 -24.27 3.67 7.04
CA GLY A 122 -23.41 3.79 8.23
C GLY A 122 -22.32 2.72 8.36
N ALA A 123 -22.30 1.71 7.48
CA ALA A 123 -21.26 0.70 7.47
C ALA A 123 -19.93 1.24 6.91
N SER A 124 -18.84 0.59 7.30
CA SER A 124 -17.49 0.87 6.77
C SER A 124 -16.93 -0.37 6.09
N MET A 125 -15.90 -0.21 5.24
CA MET A 125 -15.18 -1.34 4.64
C MET A 125 -14.45 -2.21 5.67
N ASP A 126 -14.31 -1.75 6.91
CA ASP A 126 -13.73 -2.51 8.02
C ASP A 126 -14.80 -3.37 8.74
N ASP A 127 -16.08 -3.17 8.45
CA ASP A 127 -17.18 -3.99 8.97
C ASP A 127 -17.29 -5.29 8.18
N ALA A 128 -16.40 -6.24 8.47
CA ALA A 128 -16.33 -7.52 7.76
C ALA A 128 -17.68 -8.25 7.71
N ALA A 129 -18.49 -8.18 8.77
CA ALA A 129 -19.81 -8.82 8.82
C ALA A 129 -20.79 -8.15 7.84
N ALA A 130 -20.85 -6.82 7.79
CA ALA A 130 -21.68 -6.10 6.83
C ALA A 130 -21.23 -6.36 5.38
N ILE A 131 -19.92 -6.36 5.12
CA ILE A 131 -19.36 -6.63 3.79
C ILE A 131 -19.71 -8.04 3.32
N GLN A 132 -19.58 -9.04 4.20
CA GLN A 132 -19.96 -10.42 3.90
C GLN A 132 -21.46 -10.57 3.64
N ALA A 133 -22.30 -9.96 4.47
CA ALA A 133 -23.75 -10.06 4.32
C ALA A 133 -24.26 -9.41 3.03
N VAL A 134 -23.73 -8.24 2.66
CA VAL A 134 -24.04 -7.59 1.39
C VAL A 134 -23.47 -8.38 0.21
N GLY A 135 -22.22 -8.84 0.34
CA GLY A 135 -21.53 -9.63 -0.67
C GLY A 135 -22.23 -10.93 -1.01
N ALA A 136 -22.81 -11.63 -0.03
CA ALA A 136 -23.56 -12.86 -0.23
C ALA A 136 -24.77 -12.70 -1.17
N ILE A 137 -25.35 -11.50 -1.24
CA ILE A 137 -26.43 -11.16 -2.17
C ILE A 137 -25.85 -10.64 -3.49
N LEU A 138 -24.90 -9.72 -3.41
CA LEU A 138 -24.37 -8.96 -4.54
C LEU A 138 -23.50 -9.80 -5.47
N TRP A 139 -22.52 -10.52 -4.93
CA TRP A 139 -21.48 -11.15 -5.74
C TRP A 139 -22.00 -12.28 -6.63
N PRO A 140 -22.89 -13.20 -6.18
CA PRO A 140 -23.47 -14.21 -7.05
C PRO A 140 -24.29 -13.62 -8.20
N ALA A 141 -25.10 -12.59 -7.91
CA ALA A 141 -25.91 -11.91 -8.92
C ALA A 141 -25.03 -11.20 -9.97
N ALA A 142 -23.98 -10.51 -9.53
CA ALA A 142 -23.03 -9.86 -10.42
C ALA A 142 -22.22 -10.89 -11.25
N ALA A 143 -21.76 -11.99 -10.63
CA ALA A 143 -21.04 -13.06 -11.31
C ALA A 143 -21.86 -13.67 -12.46
N GLN A 144 -23.12 -13.99 -12.18
CA GLN A 144 -24.04 -14.50 -13.20
C GLN A 144 -24.23 -13.48 -14.33
N ARG A 145 -24.51 -12.22 -13.98
CA ARG A 145 -24.77 -11.20 -15.00
C ARG A 145 -23.57 -10.92 -15.89
N PHE A 146 -22.36 -10.93 -15.33
CA PHE A 146 -21.14 -10.73 -16.10
C PHE A 146 -20.89 -11.90 -17.07
N ALA A 147 -21.15 -13.15 -16.64
CA ALA A 147 -21.05 -14.33 -17.50
C ALA A 147 -22.11 -14.35 -18.63
N GLU A 148 -23.29 -13.76 -18.40
CA GLU A 148 -24.29 -13.55 -19.46
C GLU A 148 -23.82 -12.52 -20.48
N ILE A 149 -23.25 -11.40 -20.04
CA ILE A 149 -22.77 -10.32 -20.92
C ILE A 149 -21.61 -10.77 -21.81
N GLU A 150 -20.70 -11.58 -21.28
CA GLU A 150 -19.61 -12.15 -22.05
C GLU A 150 -20.14 -12.91 -23.28
N ARG A 151 -21.19 -13.74 -23.08
CA ARG A 151 -21.83 -14.56 -24.12
C ARG A 151 -22.78 -13.79 -25.03
N SER A 152 -23.59 -12.89 -24.47
CA SER A 152 -24.74 -12.28 -25.17
C SER A 152 -24.51 -10.86 -25.66
N GLY A 153 -23.45 -10.17 -25.21
CA GLY A 153 -23.19 -8.78 -25.56
C GLY A 153 -23.43 -7.79 -24.42
N LEU A 154 -23.04 -6.53 -24.65
CA LEU A 154 -23.28 -5.44 -23.70
C LEU A 154 -24.65 -4.79 -23.95
N PRO A 155 -25.31 -4.26 -22.91
CA PRO A 155 -26.51 -3.44 -23.08
C PRO A 155 -26.23 -2.24 -24.02
N PRO A 156 -27.14 -1.92 -24.98
CA PRO A 156 -26.93 -0.84 -25.95
C PRO A 156 -26.79 0.55 -25.31
N SER A 157 -27.40 0.77 -24.15
CA SER A 157 -27.40 2.04 -23.42
C SER A 157 -26.13 2.28 -22.58
N LEU A 158 -25.23 1.31 -22.50
CA LEU A 158 -24.07 1.39 -21.62
C LEU A 158 -22.98 2.29 -22.21
N ALA A 159 -22.60 3.33 -21.48
CA ALA A 159 -21.45 4.15 -21.83
C ALA A 159 -20.16 3.30 -21.73
N LEU A 160 -19.44 3.17 -22.86
CA LEU A 160 -18.28 2.28 -22.95
C LEU A 160 -16.98 3.02 -22.62
N PRO A 161 -16.22 2.58 -21.60
CA PRO A 161 -14.91 3.15 -21.28
C PRO A 161 -13.79 2.61 -22.19
N MET A 162 -14.09 1.62 -23.04
CA MET A 162 -13.16 0.93 -23.92
C MET A 162 -13.93 0.16 -25.02
N ARG A 163 -13.26 -0.63 -25.85
CA ARG A 163 -13.94 -1.39 -26.91
C ARG A 163 -14.84 -2.47 -26.30
N SER A 164 -16.03 -2.67 -26.89
CA SER A 164 -17.05 -3.61 -26.40
C SER A 164 -16.49 -5.02 -26.13
N ALA A 165 -15.68 -5.57 -27.05
CA ALA A 165 -15.08 -6.89 -26.87
C ALA A 165 -14.14 -6.97 -25.65
N GLU A 166 -13.37 -5.91 -25.37
CA GLU A 166 -12.45 -5.86 -24.22
C GLU A 166 -13.22 -5.77 -22.91
N LEU A 167 -14.25 -4.91 -22.86
CA LEU A 167 -15.10 -4.79 -21.67
C LEU A 167 -15.81 -6.11 -21.37
N ARG A 168 -16.35 -6.82 -22.38
CA ARG A 168 -16.98 -8.13 -22.19
C ARG A 168 -16.02 -9.17 -21.62
N ALA A 169 -14.81 -9.27 -22.16
CA ALA A 169 -13.80 -10.21 -21.68
C ALA A 169 -13.36 -9.88 -20.24
N LEU A 170 -13.20 -8.60 -19.89
CA LEU A 170 -12.89 -8.18 -18.52
C LEU A 170 -14.02 -8.51 -17.56
N LEU A 171 -15.28 -8.23 -17.93
CA LEU A 171 -16.44 -8.55 -17.10
C LEU A 171 -16.58 -10.06 -16.91
N GLY A 172 -16.47 -10.87 -17.96
CA GLY A 172 -16.50 -12.33 -17.88
C GLY A 172 -15.45 -12.85 -16.90
N GLY A 173 -14.20 -12.38 -17.04
CA GLY A 173 -13.11 -12.67 -16.12
C GLY A 173 -13.36 -12.26 -14.67
N LEU A 174 -13.95 -11.08 -14.43
CA LEU A 174 -14.39 -10.65 -13.10
C LEU A 174 -15.52 -11.51 -12.56
N GLY A 175 -16.43 -11.96 -13.43
CA GLY A 175 -17.54 -12.84 -13.07
C GLY A 175 -17.05 -14.18 -12.53
N GLU A 176 -15.96 -14.72 -13.09
CA GLU A 176 -15.32 -15.92 -12.55
C GLU A 176 -14.71 -15.70 -11.17
N VAL A 177 -13.98 -14.59 -10.97
CA VAL A 177 -13.41 -14.24 -9.66
C VAL A 177 -14.52 -14.00 -8.62
N LEU A 178 -15.65 -13.42 -9.02
CA LEU A 178 -16.79 -13.18 -8.14
C LEU A 178 -17.46 -14.48 -7.65
N LYS A 179 -17.26 -15.62 -8.31
CA LYS A 179 -17.69 -16.93 -7.79
C LYS A 179 -16.93 -17.32 -6.51
N LEU A 180 -15.72 -16.78 -6.32
CA LEU A 180 -14.86 -16.94 -5.13
C LEU A 180 -14.98 -15.78 -4.15
N ALA A 181 -15.93 -14.86 -4.37
CA ALA A 181 -15.93 -13.60 -3.68
C ALA A 181 -16.02 -13.72 -2.16
N SER A 182 -16.86 -14.62 -1.64
CA SER A 182 -17.03 -14.82 -0.20
C SER A 182 -15.76 -15.29 0.50
N PRO A 183 -15.11 -16.41 0.09
CA PRO A 183 -13.86 -16.83 0.71
C PRO A 183 -12.73 -15.81 0.54
N LEU A 184 -12.62 -15.16 -0.64
CA LEU A 184 -11.63 -14.10 -0.84
C LEU A 184 -11.88 -12.90 0.07
N ALA A 185 -13.12 -12.42 0.16
CA ALA A 185 -13.47 -11.30 1.02
C ALA A 185 -13.25 -11.61 2.50
N ALA A 186 -13.47 -12.85 2.94
CA ALA A 186 -13.24 -13.25 4.33
C ALA A 186 -11.74 -13.19 4.63
N LEU A 187 -10.92 -13.75 3.74
CA LEU A 187 -9.47 -13.68 3.82
C LEU A 187 -8.96 -12.23 3.81
N LEU A 188 -9.42 -11.40 2.88
CA LEU A 188 -8.99 -10.00 2.71
C LEU A 188 -9.41 -9.10 3.87
N SER A 189 -10.58 -9.34 4.48
CA SER A 189 -11.08 -8.55 5.60
C SER A 189 -10.40 -8.93 6.91
N GLY A 190 -10.01 -10.20 7.07
CA GLY A 190 -9.22 -10.68 8.20
C GLY A 190 -7.75 -10.25 8.17
N THR A 191 -7.30 -9.65 7.07
CA THR A 191 -5.89 -9.30 6.84
C THR A 191 -5.73 -7.86 6.35
N PRO A 192 -5.89 -6.85 7.22
CA PRO A 192 -5.74 -5.44 6.84
C PRO A 192 -4.44 -5.17 6.05
N ARG A 193 -4.45 -4.15 5.17
CA ARG A 193 -3.25 -3.78 4.41
C ARG A 193 -2.17 -3.25 5.35
N GLY A 194 -0.91 -3.25 4.89
CA GLY A 194 0.20 -2.66 5.65
C GLY A 194 0.61 -3.43 6.90
N THR A 195 0.01 -4.61 7.13
CA THR A 195 0.37 -5.51 8.21
C THR A 195 0.85 -6.83 7.62
N VAL A 196 2.06 -7.22 7.98
CA VAL A 196 2.59 -8.55 7.65
C VAL A 196 1.97 -9.53 8.63
N HIS A 197 1.12 -10.40 8.12
CA HIS A 197 0.44 -11.43 8.92
C HIS A 197 1.33 -12.67 9.05
N PRO A 198 1.36 -13.33 10.22
CA PRO A 198 2.00 -14.63 10.35
C PRO A 198 1.44 -15.61 9.32
N TRP A 199 2.32 -16.30 8.60
CA TRP A 199 1.97 -17.19 7.51
C TRP A 199 0.92 -18.24 7.93
N GLU A 200 1.07 -18.80 9.13
CA GLU A 200 0.22 -19.85 9.70
C GLU A 200 -1.24 -19.41 9.83
N GLN A 201 -1.50 -18.11 9.99
CA GLN A 201 -2.85 -17.57 10.12
C GLN A 201 -3.56 -17.47 8.77
N VAL A 202 -2.82 -17.23 7.69
CA VAL A 202 -3.39 -16.96 6.36
C VAL A 202 -3.28 -18.15 5.41
N GLU A 203 -2.35 -19.09 5.64
CA GLU A 203 -2.05 -20.20 4.74
C GLU A 203 -3.29 -21.01 4.35
N ARG A 204 -4.10 -21.39 5.35
CA ARG A 204 -5.29 -22.23 5.10
C ARG A 204 -6.26 -21.55 4.14
N GLY A 205 -6.53 -20.26 4.36
CA GLY A 205 -7.42 -19.48 3.50
C GLY A 205 -6.86 -19.29 2.09
N LEU A 206 -5.54 -19.04 1.98
CA LEU A 206 -4.84 -18.94 0.70
C LEU A 206 -4.91 -20.24 -0.10
N ARG A 207 -4.67 -21.38 0.57
CA ARG A 207 -4.70 -22.72 -0.04
C ARG A 207 -6.10 -23.06 -0.57
N ALA A 208 -7.13 -22.78 0.22
CA ALA A 208 -8.51 -22.97 -0.20
C ALA A 208 -8.87 -22.10 -1.42
N ALA A 209 -8.60 -20.80 -1.36
CA ALA A 209 -8.86 -19.88 -2.47
C ALA A 209 -8.13 -20.27 -3.76
N ALA A 210 -6.86 -20.68 -3.66
CA ALA A 210 -6.07 -21.13 -4.80
C ALA A 210 -6.63 -22.42 -5.42
N ALA A 211 -7.01 -23.40 -4.59
CA ALA A 211 -7.58 -24.67 -5.05
C ALA A 211 -8.95 -24.47 -5.73
N GLU A 212 -9.83 -23.68 -5.13
CA GLU A 212 -11.14 -23.37 -5.71
C GLU A 212 -11.00 -22.60 -7.03
N ALA A 213 -10.08 -21.63 -7.11
CA ALA A 213 -9.82 -20.90 -8.35
C ALA A 213 -9.30 -21.82 -9.46
N ALA A 214 -8.39 -22.74 -9.13
CA ALA A 214 -7.87 -23.73 -10.06
C ALA A 214 -8.94 -24.71 -10.58
N ALA A 215 -10.02 -24.93 -9.81
CA ALA A 215 -11.16 -25.75 -10.21
C ALA A 215 -12.16 -25.02 -11.11
N ILE A 216 -12.21 -23.68 -11.06
CA ILE A 216 -13.12 -22.87 -11.88
C ILE A 216 -12.59 -22.75 -13.31
N SER A 217 -11.41 -22.17 -13.48
CA SER A 217 -10.78 -21.97 -14.80
C SER A 217 -9.31 -21.55 -14.63
N PRO A 218 -8.44 -21.80 -15.63
CA PRO A 218 -7.07 -21.27 -15.61
C PRO A 218 -7.00 -19.74 -15.51
N GLU A 219 -7.99 -19.05 -16.06
CA GLU A 219 -8.06 -17.59 -16.09
C GLU A 219 -8.46 -17.01 -14.72
N CYS A 220 -9.45 -17.63 -14.05
CA CYS A 220 -9.83 -17.34 -12.67
C CYS A 220 -8.65 -17.60 -11.72
N PHE A 221 -7.94 -18.70 -11.92
CA PHE A 221 -6.73 -19.04 -11.19
C PHE A 221 -5.64 -17.97 -11.35
N ALA A 222 -5.38 -17.49 -12.57
CA ALA A 222 -4.40 -16.42 -12.83
C ALA A 222 -4.72 -15.13 -12.05
N ARG A 223 -5.97 -14.65 -12.14
CA ARG A 223 -6.42 -13.43 -11.47
C ARG A 223 -6.40 -13.57 -9.96
N THR A 224 -6.85 -14.72 -9.46
CA THR A 224 -6.81 -15.03 -8.02
C THR A 224 -5.37 -15.10 -7.54
N GLY A 225 -4.48 -15.80 -8.25
CA GLY A 225 -3.05 -15.83 -7.96
C GLY A 225 -2.43 -14.43 -7.92
N LEU A 226 -2.78 -13.55 -8.86
CA LEU A 226 -2.33 -12.16 -8.86
C LEU A 226 -2.84 -11.37 -7.64
N ILE A 227 -4.11 -11.55 -7.24
CA ILE A 227 -4.66 -10.97 -6.00
C ILE A 227 -3.86 -11.45 -4.79
N LEU A 228 -3.64 -12.76 -4.68
CA LEU A 228 -2.96 -13.36 -3.54
C LEU A 228 -1.50 -12.93 -3.46
N VAL A 229 -0.80 -12.88 -4.59
CA VAL A 229 0.59 -12.40 -4.69
C VAL A 229 0.68 -10.92 -4.29
N ARG A 230 -0.16 -10.05 -4.87
CA ARG A 230 -0.15 -8.62 -4.53
C ARG A 230 -0.42 -8.36 -3.05
N ARG A 231 -1.25 -9.19 -2.41
CA ARG A 231 -1.67 -8.97 -1.02
C ARG A 231 -0.81 -9.67 0.02
N PHE A 232 -0.27 -10.85 -0.28
CA PHE A 232 0.30 -11.75 0.73
C PHE A 232 1.75 -12.16 0.45
N MET A 233 2.38 -11.71 -0.64
CA MET A 233 3.76 -12.09 -0.96
C MET A 233 4.74 -11.75 0.16
N ALA A 234 4.54 -10.64 0.89
CA ALA A 234 5.39 -10.29 2.02
C ALA A 234 5.20 -11.21 3.25
N SER A 235 4.08 -11.94 3.32
CA SER A 235 3.70 -12.78 4.47
C SER A 235 4.27 -14.20 4.43
N GLY A 236 4.65 -14.72 3.26
CA GLY A 236 5.17 -16.10 3.16
C GLY A 236 5.27 -16.64 1.73
N PRO A 237 5.47 -17.96 1.55
CA PRO A 237 5.77 -18.60 0.26
C PRO A 237 4.53 -18.77 -0.63
N VAL A 238 3.85 -17.66 -0.95
CA VAL A 238 2.59 -17.65 -1.72
C VAL A 238 2.75 -18.30 -3.10
N VAL A 239 3.88 -18.08 -3.77
CA VAL A 239 4.13 -18.63 -5.11
C VAL A 239 4.24 -20.15 -5.06
N SER A 240 4.93 -20.70 -4.06
CA SER A 240 5.06 -22.15 -3.89
C SER A 240 3.69 -22.80 -3.66
N LEU A 241 2.83 -22.17 -2.86
CA LEU A 241 1.45 -22.61 -2.65
C LEU A 241 0.64 -22.58 -3.95
N LEU A 242 0.74 -21.50 -4.74
CA LEU A 242 0.07 -21.39 -6.03
C LEU A 242 0.56 -22.45 -7.01
N ARG A 243 1.86 -22.76 -7.04
CA ARG A 243 2.40 -23.82 -7.88
C ARG A 243 1.87 -25.19 -7.48
N GLU A 244 1.78 -25.48 -6.18
CA GLU A 244 1.16 -26.72 -5.69
C GLU A 244 -0.31 -26.84 -6.12
N ALA A 245 -1.07 -25.73 -6.05
CA ALA A 245 -2.44 -25.70 -6.54
C ALA A 245 -2.53 -25.90 -8.06
N ALA A 246 -1.64 -25.27 -8.84
CA ALA A 246 -1.58 -25.42 -10.29
C ALA A 246 -1.28 -26.88 -10.69
N GLY A 247 -0.30 -27.53 -10.05
CA GLY A 247 0.09 -28.91 -10.33
C GLY A 247 -0.96 -29.96 -9.96
N ARG A 248 -1.92 -29.61 -9.08
CA ARG A 248 -3.09 -30.46 -8.77
C ARG A 248 -4.28 -30.21 -9.68
N SER A 249 -4.28 -29.12 -10.47
CA SER A 249 -5.36 -28.84 -11.39
C SER A 249 -5.34 -29.87 -12.52
N ALA A 250 -6.51 -30.38 -12.91
CA ALA A 250 -6.63 -31.41 -13.95
C ALA A 250 -6.34 -30.89 -15.37
N GLY A 251 -5.98 -29.61 -15.55
CA GLY A 251 -5.76 -28.99 -16.85
C GLY A 251 -4.39 -28.32 -17.00
N ASP A 252 -3.77 -28.51 -18.16
CA ASP A 252 -2.43 -28.01 -18.54
C ASP A 252 -2.32 -26.46 -18.62
N GLY A 253 -3.40 -25.73 -18.32
CA GLY A 253 -3.45 -24.27 -18.43
C GLY A 253 -3.06 -23.51 -17.18
N ALA A 254 -3.19 -24.10 -15.98
CA ALA A 254 -3.08 -23.37 -14.72
C ALA A 254 -1.65 -22.85 -14.48
N GLU A 255 -0.62 -23.66 -14.74
CA GLU A 255 0.77 -23.27 -14.56
C GLU A 255 1.20 -22.15 -15.52
N ARG A 256 0.83 -22.26 -16.80
CA ARG A 256 1.10 -21.21 -17.80
C ARG A 256 0.42 -19.89 -17.42
N ARG A 257 -0.84 -19.94 -16.96
CA ARG A 257 -1.56 -18.74 -16.54
C ARG A 257 -1.02 -18.16 -15.23
N LEU A 258 -0.52 -18.99 -14.31
CA LEU A 258 0.22 -18.51 -13.15
C LEU A 258 1.49 -17.77 -13.56
N ALA A 259 2.23 -18.27 -14.55
CA ALA A 259 3.41 -17.59 -15.08
C ALA A 259 3.06 -16.19 -15.61
N GLU A 260 1.96 -16.05 -16.35
CA GLU A 260 1.45 -14.75 -16.82
C GLU A 260 1.06 -13.81 -15.66
N ALA A 261 0.48 -14.36 -14.58
CA ALA A 261 0.15 -13.59 -13.39
C ALA A 261 1.41 -13.07 -12.67
N LEU A 262 2.45 -13.90 -12.55
CA LEU A 262 3.72 -13.49 -11.96
C LEU A 262 4.46 -12.50 -12.86
N ASP A 263 4.39 -12.66 -14.19
CA ASP A 263 4.91 -11.68 -15.16
C ASP A 263 4.24 -10.32 -14.97
N CYS A 264 2.90 -10.32 -14.85
CA CYS A 264 2.13 -9.10 -14.60
C CYS A 264 2.54 -8.44 -13.27
N PHE A 265 2.72 -9.24 -12.21
CA PHE A 265 3.17 -8.74 -10.91
C PHE A 265 4.58 -8.13 -10.98
N LEU A 266 5.54 -8.84 -11.56
CA LEU A 266 6.92 -8.37 -11.68
C LEU A 266 7.04 -7.10 -12.52
N ALA A 267 6.29 -7.01 -13.63
CA ALA A 267 6.29 -5.81 -14.47
C ALA A 267 5.79 -4.56 -13.72
N GLU A 268 4.92 -4.73 -12.74
CA GLU A 268 4.38 -3.63 -11.94
C GLU A 268 5.16 -3.37 -10.65
N LEU A 269 5.93 -4.34 -10.15
CA LEU A 269 6.63 -4.27 -8.87
C LEU A 269 7.48 -2.99 -8.70
N PRO A 270 8.25 -2.51 -9.70
CA PRO A 270 8.98 -1.24 -9.57
C PRO A 270 8.04 -0.04 -9.31
N SER A 271 6.87 -0.01 -9.93
CA SER A 271 5.91 1.08 -9.75
C SER A 271 5.20 1.06 -8.38
N GLN A 272 5.23 -0.09 -7.70
CA GLN A 272 4.67 -0.25 -6.35
C GLN A 272 5.65 0.19 -5.25
N MET A 273 6.94 0.39 -5.58
CA MET A 273 7.91 0.89 -4.62
C MET A 273 7.56 2.31 -4.19
N PRO A 274 7.69 2.63 -2.87
CA PRO A 274 7.34 3.95 -2.37
C PRO A 274 8.14 5.03 -3.08
N ASP A 275 7.53 6.18 -3.28
CA ASP A 275 8.23 7.37 -3.74
C ASP A 275 8.81 8.12 -2.53
N ALA A 276 10.04 8.64 -2.66
CA ALA A 276 10.74 9.28 -1.55
C ALA A 276 10.02 10.54 -1.04
N GLU A 277 9.40 11.31 -1.94
CA GLU A 277 8.69 12.53 -1.58
C GLU A 277 7.39 12.19 -0.85
N THR A 278 6.69 11.16 -1.33
CA THR A 278 5.50 10.64 -0.63
C THR A 278 5.85 10.08 0.74
N LEU A 279 6.96 9.34 0.86
CA LEU A 279 7.43 8.75 2.11
C LEU A 279 7.79 9.83 3.14
N ALA A 280 8.43 10.91 2.73
CA ALA A 280 8.81 12.03 3.60
C ALA A 280 7.61 12.74 4.27
N LEU A 281 6.40 12.61 3.70
CA LEU A 281 5.17 13.22 4.25
C LEU A 281 4.52 12.38 5.37
N LEU A 282 5.05 11.20 5.66
CA LEU A 282 4.48 10.26 6.63
C LEU A 282 5.20 10.34 7.98
N PRO A 283 4.54 9.95 9.09
CA PRO A 283 5.23 9.75 10.36
C PRO A 283 6.33 8.69 10.26
N HIS A 284 7.44 8.86 10.98
CA HIS A 284 8.58 7.93 10.94
C HIS A 284 8.22 6.45 11.13
N PRO A 285 7.34 6.06 12.09
CA PRO A 285 6.98 4.65 12.24
C PRO A 285 6.31 4.06 10.99
N VAL A 286 5.49 4.87 10.30
CA VAL A 286 4.84 4.46 9.05
C VAL A 286 5.87 4.32 7.94
N GLN A 287 6.85 5.24 7.85
CA GLN A 287 7.94 5.14 6.87
C GLN A 287 8.73 3.84 7.06
N GLN A 288 9.10 3.51 8.30
CA GLN A 288 9.84 2.29 8.66
C GLN A 288 9.04 1.03 8.27
N ALA A 289 7.77 0.95 8.64
CA ALA A 289 6.91 -0.19 8.33
C ALA A 289 6.79 -0.42 6.81
N MET A 290 6.57 0.65 6.05
CA MET A 290 6.48 0.57 4.59
C MET A 290 7.79 0.12 3.92
N VAL A 291 8.93 0.65 4.35
CA VAL A 291 10.23 0.22 3.81
C VAL A 291 10.48 -1.25 4.14
N SER A 292 10.14 -1.68 5.36
CA SER A 292 10.25 -3.08 5.77
C SER A 292 9.35 -4.01 4.94
N GLU A 293 8.10 -3.61 4.66
CA GLU A 293 7.17 -4.35 3.81
C GLU A 293 7.67 -4.43 2.37
N ALA A 294 8.13 -3.32 1.80
CA ALA A 294 8.69 -3.27 0.44
C ALA A 294 9.95 -4.15 0.30
N VAL A 295 10.84 -4.13 1.31
CA VAL A 295 12.01 -5.02 1.35
C VAL A 295 11.58 -6.48 1.42
N ALA A 296 10.62 -6.83 2.29
CA ALA A 296 10.13 -8.20 2.40
C ALA A 296 9.49 -8.67 1.08
N LEU A 297 8.72 -7.81 0.42
CA LEU A 297 8.11 -8.08 -0.88
C LEU A 297 9.16 -8.39 -1.96
N VAL A 298 10.19 -7.55 -2.08
CA VAL A 298 11.26 -7.71 -3.08
C VAL A 298 12.10 -8.95 -2.78
N GLU A 299 12.48 -9.17 -1.52
CA GLU A 299 13.25 -10.35 -1.11
C GLU A 299 12.49 -11.65 -1.44
N ARG A 300 11.20 -11.70 -1.10
CA ARG A 300 10.35 -12.86 -1.39
C ARG A 300 10.15 -13.07 -2.89
N ALA A 301 9.90 -12.01 -3.65
CA ALA A 301 9.82 -12.11 -5.11
C ALA A 301 11.12 -12.66 -5.72
N GLY A 302 12.28 -12.27 -5.18
CA GLY A 302 13.59 -12.82 -5.58
C GLY A 302 13.75 -14.30 -5.27
N GLN A 303 13.38 -14.73 -4.07
CA GLN A 303 13.46 -16.14 -3.64
C GLN A 303 12.50 -17.04 -4.43
N ASP A 304 11.24 -16.61 -4.55
CA ASP A 304 10.15 -17.44 -5.04
C ASP A 304 9.98 -17.38 -6.57
N ILE A 305 10.18 -16.21 -7.18
CA ILE A 305 9.97 -16.01 -8.64
C ILE A 305 11.30 -15.98 -9.37
N GLY A 306 12.34 -15.36 -8.80
CA GLY A 306 13.65 -15.22 -9.44
C GLY A 306 14.37 -16.54 -9.73
N THR A 307 14.03 -17.59 -8.96
CA THR A 307 14.49 -18.97 -9.19
C THR A 307 13.74 -19.65 -10.33
N TRP A 308 12.49 -19.25 -10.58
CA TRP A 308 11.64 -19.85 -11.60
C TRP A 308 11.87 -19.25 -13.00
N GLN A 309 12.09 -17.94 -13.08
CA GLN A 309 12.19 -17.23 -14.37
C GLN A 309 13.41 -16.31 -14.41
N ALA A 310 14.56 -16.87 -14.80
CA ALA A 310 15.83 -16.14 -14.84
C ALA A 310 15.79 -14.87 -15.73
N GLU A 311 15.03 -14.92 -16.83
CA GLU A 311 14.84 -13.79 -17.76
C GLU A 311 14.10 -12.60 -17.13
N ARG A 312 13.41 -12.80 -16.00
CA ARG A 312 12.62 -11.75 -15.32
C ARG A 312 13.34 -11.06 -14.18
N ARG A 313 14.62 -11.39 -13.95
CA ARG A 313 15.46 -10.74 -12.94
C ARG A 313 15.61 -9.24 -13.17
N ASP A 314 15.43 -8.75 -14.40
CA ASP A 314 15.58 -7.32 -14.70
C ASP A 314 14.50 -6.46 -14.04
N ASN A 315 13.25 -6.92 -14.00
CA ASN A 315 12.18 -6.23 -13.28
C ASN A 315 12.42 -6.21 -11.76
N LEU A 316 12.92 -7.33 -11.21
CA LEU A 316 13.28 -7.42 -9.80
C LEU A 316 14.43 -6.46 -9.47
N ARG A 317 15.50 -6.46 -10.28
CA ARG A 317 16.62 -5.52 -10.15
C ARG A 317 16.17 -4.07 -10.28
N ALA A 318 15.20 -3.77 -11.15
CA ALA A 318 14.64 -2.43 -11.27
C ALA A 318 13.88 -2.02 -9.99
N ALA A 319 13.12 -2.94 -9.38
CA ALA A 319 12.46 -2.71 -8.11
C ALA A 319 13.47 -2.50 -6.96
N GLU A 320 14.48 -3.37 -6.86
CA GLU A 320 15.59 -3.26 -5.91
C GLU A 320 16.30 -1.90 -6.05
N THR A 321 16.74 -1.56 -7.27
CA THR A 321 17.44 -0.31 -7.57
C THR A 321 16.60 0.91 -7.15
N ARG A 322 15.30 0.89 -7.45
CA ARG A 322 14.38 1.97 -7.06
C ARG A 322 14.22 2.05 -5.54
N LEU A 323 14.05 0.92 -4.86
CA LEU A 323 13.90 0.88 -3.41
C LEU A 323 15.17 1.39 -2.72
N PHE A 324 16.36 0.97 -3.17
CA PHE A 324 17.64 1.50 -2.70
C PHE A 324 17.74 3.01 -2.89
N ALA A 325 17.38 3.54 -4.08
CA ALA A 325 17.43 4.97 -4.34
C ALA A 325 16.50 5.77 -3.41
N VAL A 326 15.29 5.26 -3.15
CA VAL A 326 14.31 5.87 -2.24
C VAL A 326 14.83 5.87 -0.80
N VAL A 327 15.32 4.74 -0.31
CA VAL A 327 15.88 4.62 1.04
C VAL A 327 17.11 5.51 1.21
N ARG A 328 18.02 5.57 0.22
CA ARG A 328 19.19 6.46 0.24
C ARG A 328 18.81 7.92 0.38
N ARG A 329 17.92 8.41 -0.49
CA ARG A 329 17.44 9.79 -0.41
C ARG A 329 16.80 10.07 0.96
N ARG A 330 15.93 9.18 1.42
CA ARG A 330 15.21 9.39 2.68
C ARG A 330 16.10 9.33 3.91
N VAL A 331 17.06 8.40 3.99
CA VAL A 331 18.04 8.34 5.08
C VAL A 331 18.88 9.62 5.10
N ALA A 332 19.32 10.11 3.94
CA ALA A 332 20.05 11.38 3.86
C ALA A 332 19.22 12.56 4.38
N ASP A 333 17.93 12.64 4.02
CA ASP A 333 17.02 13.69 4.51
C ASP A 333 16.79 13.59 6.03
N CYS A 334 16.54 12.37 6.56
CA CYS A 334 16.41 12.14 8.01
C CYS A 334 17.66 12.60 8.77
N LEU A 335 18.85 12.23 8.30
CA LEU A 335 20.10 12.58 8.98
C LEU A 335 20.39 14.08 8.88
N SER A 336 20.24 14.69 7.71
CA SER A 336 20.62 16.08 7.50
C SER A 336 19.57 17.07 8.02
N ALA A 337 18.33 16.97 7.55
CA ALA A 337 17.30 17.97 7.77
C ALA A 337 16.54 17.77 9.09
N GLU A 338 16.44 16.54 9.58
CA GLU A 338 15.60 16.19 10.75
C GLU A 338 16.40 15.85 12.00
N LEU A 339 17.68 15.47 11.86
CA LEU A 339 18.56 15.17 12.98
C LEU A 339 19.64 16.23 13.16
N LEU A 340 20.59 16.35 12.22
CA LEU A 340 21.80 17.15 12.43
C LEU A 340 21.52 18.66 12.41
N ALA A 341 20.72 19.17 11.48
CA ALA A 341 20.39 20.60 11.44
C ALA A 341 19.56 21.07 12.66
N PRO A 342 18.52 20.34 13.11
CA PRO A 342 17.83 20.70 14.34
C PRO A 342 18.71 20.57 15.58
N LEU A 343 19.55 19.54 15.67
CA LEU A 343 20.51 19.39 16.78
C LEU A 343 21.50 20.56 16.86
N ALA A 344 22.06 20.98 15.73
CA ALA A 344 22.97 22.13 15.68
C ALA A 344 22.28 23.42 16.15
N ARG A 345 21.02 23.66 15.76
CA ARG A 345 20.23 24.80 16.25
C ARG A 345 20.00 24.73 17.75
N LEU A 346 19.59 23.58 18.28
CA LEU A 346 19.39 23.39 19.72
C LEU A 346 20.68 23.61 20.52
N HIS A 347 21.82 23.23 19.96
CA HIS A 347 23.11 23.47 20.58
C HIS A 347 23.51 24.95 20.60
N ALA A 348 23.22 25.68 19.52
CA ALA A 348 23.54 27.10 19.39
C ALA A 348 22.58 28.02 20.17
N GLU A 349 21.28 27.75 20.09
CA GLU A 349 20.21 28.64 20.56
C GLU A 349 19.65 28.23 21.93
N GLY A 350 19.85 26.98 22.33
CA GLY A 350 19.16 26.38 23.47
C GLY A 350 17.71 25.95 23.16
N LEU A 351 17.07 25.33 24.13
CA LEU A 351 15.68 24.86 24.09
C LEU A 351 14.78 25.99 24.55
N ALA A 352 13.68 26.21 23.83
CA ALA A 352 12.63 27.09 24.34
C ALA A 352 12.03 26.51 25.63
N PRO A 353 11.66 27.36 26.61
CA PRO A 353 11.02 26.90 27.84
C PRO A 353 9.81 26.02 27.54
N GLY A 354 9.82 24.78 28.03
CA GLY A 354 8.71 23.82 27.84
C GLY A 354 8.72 23.01 26.55
N SER A 355 9.68 23.18 25.63
CA SER A 355 9.77 22.37 24.39
C SER A 355 10.86 21.28 24.43
N GLY A 356 11.55 21.13 25.56
CA GLY A 356 12.77 20.32 25.67
C GLY A 356 12.59 18.84 25.32
N ALA A 357 11.68 18.17 26.01
CA ALA A 357 11.45 16.73 25.85
C ALA A 357 11.00 16.36 24.42
N GLY A 358 10.05 17.10 23.86
CA GLY A 358 9.54 16.84 22.51
C GLY A 358 10.59 17.05 21.41
N ALA A 359 11.55 17.97 21.61
CA ALA A 359 12.64 18.19 20.65
C ALA A 359 13.62 17.01 20.62
N ILE A 360 14.03 16.50 21.78
CA ILE A 360 14.91 15.32 21.88
C ILE A 360 14.21 14.06 21.34
N GLU A 361 12.93 13.86 21.69
CA GLU A 361 12.14 12.75 21.15
C GLU A 361 12.05 12.78 19.62
N ALA A 362 11.90 13.96 19.02
CA ALA A 362 11.89 14.12 17.57
C ALA A 362 13.25 13.78 16.93
N LEU A 363 14.38 14.18 17.54
CA LEU A 363 15.72 13.81 17.09
C LEU A 363 15.93 12.28 17.17
N GLU A 364 15.52 11.65 18.26
CA GLU A 364 15.61 10.20 18.42
C GLU A 364 14.74 9.45 17.40
N ALA A 365 13.52 9.94 17.16
CA ALA A 365 12.63 9.37 16.15
C ALA A 365 13.28 9.42 14.76
N ALA A 366 13.89 10.55 14.39
CA ALA A 366 14.60 10.70 13.12
C ALA A 366 15.82 9.76 13.02
N ALA A 367 16.62 9.64 14.10
CA ALA A 367 17.76 8.73 14.15
C ALA A 367 17.32 7.26 14.01
N ARG A 368 16.26 6.85 14.73
CA ARG A 368 15.69 5.48 14.64
C ARG A 368 15.10 5.21 13.26
N ALA A 369 14.44 6.20 12.64
CA ALA A 369 13.94 6.10 11.28
C ALA A 369 15.06 5.78 10.29
N ALA A 370 16.12 6.59 10.30
CA ALA A 370 17.28 6.41 9.44
C ALA A 370 17.95 5.05 9.65
N ALA A 371 18.24 4.67 10.90
CA ALA A 371 18.90 3.42 11.24
C ALA A 371 18.05 2.19 10.84
N SER A 372 16.74 2.22 11.11
CA SER A 372 15.82 1.14 10.76
C SER A 372 15.68 0.95 9.25
N MET A 373 15.47 2.02 8.48
CA MET A 373 15.36 1.94 7.02
C MET A 373 16.65 1.40 6.38
N ALA A 374 17.82 1.87 6.84
CA ALA A 374 19.11 1.37 6.39
C ALA A 374 19.31 -0.12 6.76
N ALA A 375 18.87 -0.53 7.95
CA ALA A 375 18.93 -1.93 8.37
C ALA A 375 18.03 -2.83 7.51
N SER A 376 16.83 -2.39 7.18
CA SER A 376 15.92 -3.15 6.32
C SER A 376 16.53 -3.40 4.94
N VAL A 377 17.04 -2.38 4.26
CA VAL A 377 17.52 -2.54 2.87
C VAL A 377 18.78 -3.41 2.76
N ARG A 378 19.57 -3.55 3.85
CA ARG A 378 20.71 -4.47 3.90
C ARG A 378 20.35 -5.94 3.65
N ARG A 379 19.08 -6.32 3.85
CA ARG A 379 18.59 -7.67 3.51
C ARG A 379 18.62 -7.96 2.02
N LEU A 380 18.55 -6.93 1.17
CA LEU A 380 18.55 -7.08 -0.29
C LEU A 380 19.97 -7.07 -0.87
N GLY A 381 20.96 -6.60 -0.12
CA GLY A 381 22.34 -6.51 -0.59
C GLY A 381 23.20 -5.52 0.22
N PRO A 382 24.48 -5.38 -0.13
CA PRO A 382 25.39 -4.47 0.55
C PRO A 382 24.91 -3.01 0.44
N ALA A 383 24.98 -2.30 1.56
CA ALA A 383 24.53 -0.90 1.70
C ALA A 383 25.58 -0.06 2.45
N ASP A 384 26.85 -0.20 2.07
CA ASP A 384 28.00 0.39 2.78
C ASP A 384 27.93 1.92 2.82
N ASP A 385 27.34 2.53 1.79
CA ASP A 385 27.13 3.98 1.69
C ASP A 385 26.17 4.48 2.80
N LEU A 386 25.09 3.75 3.06
CA LEU A 386 24.15 4.05 4.15
C LEU A 386 24.82 3.86 5.52
N ALA A 387 25.58 2.78 5.69
CA ALA A 387 26.32 2.53 6.93
C ALA A 387 27.36 3.63 7.20
N LEU A 388 28.05 4.09 6.16
CA LEU A 388 28.98 5.21 6.24
C LEU A 388 28.27 6.53 6.60
N ALA A 389 27.10 6.79 6.02
CA ALA A 389 26.30 7.98 6.34
C ALA A 389 25.88 8.00 7.82
N LEU A 390 25.40 6.87 8.35
CA LEU A 390 25.03 6.73 9.77
C LEU A 390 26.24 6.94 10.69
N ARG A 391 27.40 6.36 10.37
CA ARG A 391 28.63 6.55 11.15
C ARG A 391 29.09 8.01 11.17
N ARG A 392 29.08 8.70 10.02
CA ARG A 392 29.44 10.13 9.95
C ARG A 392 28.50 11.02 10.76
N ALA A 393 27.19 10.71 10.73
CA ALA A 393 26.22 11.40 11.58
C ALA A 393 26.51 11.16 13.07
N ALA A 394 26.79 9.91 13.46
CA ALA A 394 27.17 9.57 14.84
C ALA A 394 28.45 10.28 15.30
N GLU A 395 29.48 10.34 14.45
CA GLU A 395 30.72 11.09 14.73
C GLU A 395 30.46 12.59 14.93
N THR A 396 29.56 13.17 14.14
CA THR A 396 29.15 14.58 14.30
C THR A 396 28.44 14.81 15.64
N VAL A 397 27.54 13.92 16.04
CA VAL A 397 26.85 13.98 17.35
C VAL A 397 27.85 13.78 18.49
N ALA A 398 28.78 12.84 18.36
CA ALA A 398 29.82 12.58 19.37
C ALA A 398 30.75 13.79 19.57
N ALA A 399 31.10 14.50 18.50
CA ALA A 399 31.90 15.73 18.59
C ALA A 399 31.21 16.82 19.42
N LEU A 400 29.89 16.98 19.28
CA LEU A 400 29.11 17.92 20.09
C LEU A 400 29.08 17.53 21.59
N ALA A 401 29.10 16.22 21.87
CA ALA A 401 29.05 15.71 23.23
C ALA A 401 30.31 15.99 24.05
N VAL A 402 31.46 16.21 23.40
CA VAL A 402 32.72 16.58 24.08
C VAL A 402 32.58 17.91 24.83
N SER A 403 31.85 18.86 24.25
CA SER A 403 31.57 20.18 24.85
C SER A 403 30.30 20.22 25.70
N ALA A 404 29.52 19.15 25.74
CA ALA A 404 28.27 19.11 26.48
C ALA A 404 28.52 18.89 27.99
N PRO A 405 27.85 19.62 28.89
CA PRO A 405 27.97 19.42 30.33
C PRO A 405 27.56 17.99 30.75
N GLN A 406 28.22 17.44 31.78
CA GLN A 406 27.93 16.10 32.32
C GLN A 406 26.55 16.00 33.01
N GLY A 407 25.98 17.13 33.44
CA GLY A 407 24.58 17.22 33.90
C GLY A 407 23.72 17.95 32.87
N ALA A 408 22.41 17.66 32.81
CA ALA A 408 21.48 18.31 31.90
C ALA A 408 21.14 19.73 32.40
N PRO A 409 21.66 20.82 31.80
CA PRO A 409 20.99 22.10 31.95
C PRO A 409 19.62 21.99 31.27
N ALA A 410 18.58 22.61 31.84
CA ALA A 410 17.20 22.47 31.37
C ALA A 410 16.99 22.95 29.92
N ASP A 411 17.96 23.67 29.36
CA ASP A 411 17.89 24.38 28.09
C ASP A 411 18.75 23.74 26.98
N ARG A 412 19.50 22.64 27.17
CA ARG A 412 20.30 22.04 26.08
C ARG A 412 20.37 20.50 26.15
N PRO A 413 20.56 19.80 25.02
CA PRO A 413 20.82 18.36 25.02
C PRO A 413 22.04 18.05 25.89
N GLY A 414 21.87 17.20 26.90
CA GLY A 414 22.96 16.76 27.77
C GLY A 414 23.83 15.71 27.09
N ARG A 415 24.97 15.40 27.72
CA ARG A 415 25.87 14.34 27.23
C ARG A 415 25.17 12.97 27.11
N THR A 416 24.22 12.67 27.99
CA THR A 416 23.41 11.45 27.96
C THR A 416 22.49 11.39 26.74
N ASP A 417 21.82 12.49 26.39
CA ASP A 417 20.94 12.55 25.22
C ASP A 417 21.74 12.33 23.92
N LEU A 418 22.91 12.97 23.83
CA LEU A 418 23.82 12.82 22.69
C LEU A 418 24.40 11.40 22.60
N ALA A 419 24.76 10.79 23.73
CA ALA A 419 25.20 9.40 23.76
C ALA A 419 24.10 8.45 23.26
N ARG A 420 22.85 8.68 23.64
CA ARG A 420 21.69 7.89 23.18
C ARG A 420 21.45 8.04 21.67
N LEU A 421 21.62 9.23 21.10
CA LEU A 421 21.59 9.41 19.65
C LEU A 421 22.72 8.64 18.94
N VAL A 422 23.93 8.64 19.51
CA VAL A 422 25.06 7.84 18.99
C VAL A 422 24.77 6.34 19.10
N GLU A 423 24.16 5.88 20.18
CA GLU A 423 23.75 4.49 20.36
C GLU A 423 22.81 4.03 19.24
N ILE A 424 21.78 4.84 18.92
CA ILE A 424 20.82 4.53 17.86
C ILE A 424 21.50 4.42 16.49
N LEU A 425 22.47 5.29 16.20
CA LEU A 425 23.10 5.38 14.88
C LEU A 425 24.26 4.39 14.67
N ALA A 426 25.03 4.13 15.73
CA ALA A 426 26.32 3.42 15.65
C ALA A 426 26.50 2.30 16.69
N GLY A 427 25.53 2.10 17.59
CA GLY A 427 25.54 1.03 18.59
C GLY A 427 26.11 1.44 19.96
N PRO A 428 25.99 0.56 20.97
CA PRO A 428 26.31 0.85 22.37
C PRO A 428 27.80 1.19 22.60
N ASP A 429 28.72 0.49 21.95
CA ASP A 429 30.17 0.75 22.10
C ASP A 429 30.59 2.15 21.65
N ALA A 430 29.86 2.74 20.69
CA ALA A 430 30.09 4.12 20.27
C ALA A 430 29.56 5.12 21.31
N ALA A 431 28.41 4.81 21.92
CA ALA A 431 27.80 5.63 22.97
C ALA A 431 28.62 5.62 24.27
N GLU A 432 29.16 4.46 24.67
CA GLU A 432 30.01 4.34 25.86
C GLU A 432 31.27 5.23 25.75
N ARG A 433 31.91 5.25 24.57
CA ARG A 433 33.03 6.16 24.29
C ARG A 433 32.65 7.63 24.45
N VAL A 434 31.41 8.00 24.14
CA VAL A 434 30.89 9.35 24.35
C VAL A 434 30.72 9.64 25.83
N LEU A 435 30.26 8.69 26.66
CA LEU A 435 30.08 8.90 28.11
C LEU A 435 31.42 8.99 28.86
N GLY A 436 32.46 8.32 28.36
CA GLY A 436 33.77 8.23 29.02
C GLY A 436 33.74 7.27 30.23
N PRO A 437 34.88 7.02 30.88
CA PRO A 437 34.92 6.15 32.06
C PRO A 437 34.03 6.74 33.16
N PRO A 438 33.30 5.89 33.92
CA PRO A 438 32.57 6.35 35.11
C PRO A 438 33.59 6.98 36.06
N ARG A 439 33.39 8.26 36.39
CA ARG A 439 34.24 9.00 37.32
C ARG A 439 33.90 8.69 38.76
#